data_AF-A0A1S8C4X6-F1
#
_entry.id   AF-A0A1S8C4X6-F1
#
_cell.length_a   1.000
_cell.length_b   1.000
_cell.length_c   1.000
_cell.angle_alpha   90.00
_cell.angle_beta   90.00
_cell.angle_gamma   90.00
#
_symmetry.space_group_name_H-M   'P 1'
#
loop_
_entity.id
_entity.type
_entity.pdbx_description
1 polymer ?
#
loop_
_entity_poly.entity_id
_entity_poly.type
_entity_poly.pdbx_seq_one_letter_code
_entity_poly.pdbx_strand_id
1 'polypeptide(L)'
;MAVRTPSGRRVGTVRPELADLLRDTGVLPRTAGTVTEARALLARDGAVVVAEPGPGPEALPVVAAQVYGDRLRQLFAVRPLRQESGELLGLHSDGAHVVVDVHGRSVNLRDPDEDGLLQRCVRPAPEGGDSFLVDGYALVDALATGCPELHAFLTGTDVDYFGGWASAPHEVPRTPLVRRLVEHTR
;
A
#
# COMPACT_ATOMS: atom_id res chain seq x y z
N MET A 1 -3.25 -21.60 20.16
CA MET A 1 -3.44 -21.66 18.69
C MET A 1 -3.77 -20.26 18.19
N ALA A 2 -3.25 -19.82 17.04
CA ALA A 2 -3.55 -18.48 16.49
C ALA A 2 -5.02 -18.42 16.04
N VAL A 3 -5.73 -17.34 16.39
CA VAL A 3 -7.11 -17.08 15.95
C VAL A 3 -7.11 -16.79 14.45
N ARG A 4 -8.17 -17.22 13.74
CA ARG A 4 -8.33 -17.01 12.29
C ARG A 4 -9.67 -16.37 12.00
N THR A 5 -9.74 -15.52 10.97
CA THR A 5 -10.98 -15.03 10.39
C THR A 5 -11.76 -16.18 9.74
N PRO A 6 -13.05 -15.99 9.40
CA PRO A 6 -13.81 -16.97 8.61
C PRO A 6 -13.18 -17.30 7.25
N SER A 7 -12.44 -16.35 6.66
CA SER A 7 -11.66 -16.53 5.42
C SER A 7 -10.37 -17.34 5.63
N GLY A 8 -10.05 -17.73 6.87
CA GLY A 8 -8.88 -18.54 7.21
C GLY A 8 -7.59 -17.73 7.44
N ARG A 9 -7.64 -16.40 7.32
CA ARG A 9 -6.53 -15.48 7.58
C ARG A 9 -6.22 -15.44 9.08
N ARG A 10 -4.93 -15.50 9.46
CA ARG A 10 -4.55 -15.32 10.87
C ARG A 10 -4.90 -13.91 11.33
N VAL A 11 -5.54 -13.83 12.49
CA VAL A 11 -5.82 -12.57 13.18
C VAL A 11 -4.58 -12.18 13.95
N GLY A 12 -4.03 -11.00 13.63
CA GLY A 12 -2.93 -10.41 14.39
C GLY A 12 -3.38 -9.97 15.78
N THR A 13 -2.44 -9.83 16.70
CA THR A 13 -2.71 -9.23 18.01
C THR A 13 -2.49 -7.73 17.91
N VAL A 14 -3.54 -6.95 18.21
CA VAL A 14 -3.39 -5.50 18.39
C VAL A 14 -2.49 -5.27 19.59
N ARG A 15 -1.49 -4.38 19.44
CA ARG A 15 -0.54 -3.99 20.48
C ARG A 15 -0.78 -2.53 20.87
N PRO A 16 -1.69 -2.24 21.82
CA PRO A 16 -2.07 -0.86 22.20
C PRO A 16 -0.89 -0.03 22.67
N GLU A 17 0.13 -0.66 23.25
CA GLU A 17 1.33 0.01 23.73
C GLU A 17 2.17 0.65 22.62
N LEU A 18 1.97 0.25 21.35
CA LEU A 18 2.60 0.89 20.20
C LEU A 18 1.84 2.13 19.73
N ALA A 19 0.60 2.34 20.18
CA ALA A 19 -0.24 3.43 19.68
C ALA A 19 0.34 4.80 19.98
N ASP A 20 0.90 5.00 21.18
CA ASP A 20 1.50 6.28 21.55
C ASP A 20 2.83 6.52 20.82
N LEU A 21 3.61 5.46 20.61
CA LEU A 21 4.87 5.53 19.85
C LEU A 21 4.63 5.95 18.39
N LEU A 22 3.55 5.45 17.79
CA LEU A 22 3.25 5.61 16.37
C LEU A 22 2.21 6.71 16.08
N ARG A 23 1.75 7.43 17.11
CA ARG A 23 0.68 8.42 16.97
C ARG A 23 1.03 9.50 15.95
N ASP A 24 2.28 9.96 15.99
CA ASP A 24 2.75 11.09 15.19
C ASP A 24 3.17 10.70 13.76
N THR A 25 3.05 9.42 13.39
CA THR A 25 3.36 8.93 12.04
C THR A 25 2.17 9.06 11.09
N GLY A 26 0.99 9.46 11.60
CA GLY A 26 -0.20 9.67 10.78
C GLY A 26 -0.04 10.86 9.83
N VAL A 27 -0.43 10.69 8.56
CA VAL A 27 -0.35 11.73 7.53
C VAL A 27 -1.74 12.13 7.08
N LEU A 28 -1.98 13.45 7.07
CA LEU A 28 -3.11 14.05 6.38
C LEU A 28 -2.59 14.76 5.12
N PRO A 29 -2.81 14.21 3.91
CA PRO A 29 -2.30 14.82 2.70
C PRO A 29 -2.94 16.18 2.45
N ARG A 30 -2.14 17.10 1.92
CA ARG A 30 -2.61 18.43 1.55
C ARG A 30 -3.34 18.38 0.22
N THR A 31 -4.35 19.23 0.07
CA THR A 31 -5.03 19.44 -1.21
C THR A 31 -4.27 20.45 -2.06
N ALA A 32 -3.91 20.05 -3.28
CA ALA A 32 -3.31 20.92 -4.27
C ALA A 32 -4.38 21.62 -5.11
N GLY A 33 -4.23 22.93 -5.32
CA GLY A 33 -5.04 23.70 -6.26
C GLY A 33 -4.47 23.74 -7.68
N THR A 34 -3.21 23.33 -7.88
CA THR A 34 -2.55 23.30 -9.20
C THR A 34 -1.69 22.06 -9.38
N VAL A 35 -1.37 21.71 -10.64
CA VAL A 35 -0.47 20.59 -10.97
C VAL A 35 0.94 20.81 -10.42
N THR A 36 1.46 22.04 -10.50
CA THR A 36 2.79 22.38 -9.97
C THR A 36 2.85 22.19 -8.46
N GLU A 37 1.82 22.63 -7.75
CA GLU A 37 1.70 22.40 -6.32
C GLU A 37 1.57 20.91 -6.01
N ALA A 38 0.76 20.17 -6.77
CA ALA A 38 0.61 18.73 -6.59
C ALA A 38 1.94 17.98 -6.72
N ARG A 39 2.75 18.35 -7.72
CA ARG A 39 4.11 17.81 -7.91
C ARG A 39 5.02 18.09 -6.71
N ALA A 40 5.02 19.33 -6.22
CA ALA A 40 5.86 19.73 -5.11
C ALA A 40 5.44 19.05 -3.79
N LEU A 41 4.13 18.96 -3.54
CA LEU A 41 3.57 18.27 -2.38
C LEU A 41 3.87 16.77 -2.43
N LEU A 42 3.63 16.10 -3.56
CA LEU A 42 3.91 14.67 -3.69
C LEU A 42 5.38 14.35 -3.47
N ALA A 43 6.29 15.16 -4.02
CA ALA A 43 7.73 14.94 -3.85
C ALA A 43 8.22 15.16 -2.41
N ARG A 44 7.57 16.07 -1.67
CA ARG A 44 7.96 16.39 -0.28
C ARG A 44 7.30 15.49 0.75
N ASP A 45 6.01 15.24 0.58
CA ASP A 45 5.15 14.61 1.60
C ASP A 45 4.80 13.15 1.27
N GLY A 46 5.14 12.67 0.07
CA GLY A 46 4.81 11.31 -0.40
C GLY A 46 3.33 11.10 -0.74
N ALA A 47 2.44 12.02 -0.39
CA ALA A 47 1.01 11.96 -0.69
C ALA A 47 0.42 13.36 -0.95
N VAL A 48 -0.58 13.44 -1.84
CA VAL A 48 -1.29 14.68 -2.16
C VAL A 48 -2.74 14.38 -2.57
N VAL A 49 -3.67 15.26 -2.20
CA VAL A 49 -5.03 15.27 -2.76
C VAL A 49 -5.07 16.21 -3.96
N VAL A 50 -5.44 15.70 -5.13
CA VAL A 50 -5.72 16.53 -6.30
C VAL A 50 -7.21 16.85 -6.31
N ALA A 51 -7.54 18.14 -6.17
CA ALA A 51 -8.94 18.57 -6.21
C ALA A 51 -9.54 18.34 -7.61
N GLU A 52 -10.80 17.89 -7.63
CA GLU A 52 -11.64 17.84 -8.83
C GLU A 52 -10.97 17.24 -10.09
N PRO A 53 -10.50 15.98 -10.04
CA PRO A 53 -10.04 15.35 -11.25
C PRO A 53 -11.22 15.30 -12.23
N GLY A 54 -10.98 15.66 -13.49
CA GLY A 54 -12.03 15.81 -14.50
C GLY A 54 -13.04 14.65 -14.53
N PRO A 55 -14.26 14.85 -15.05
CA PRO A 55 -15.29 13.82 -15.01
C PRO A 55 -14.88 12.58 -15.83
N GLY A 56 -15.44 11.42 -15.46
CA GLY A 56 -15.32 10.20 -16.26
C GLY A 56 -14.06 9.34 -15.98
N PRO A 57 -13.93 8.19 -16.65
CA PRO A 57 -12.94 7.16 -16.34
C PRO A 57 -11.48 7.61 -16.57
N GLU A 58 -11.27 8.59 -17.44
CA GLU A 58 -9.94 9.11 -17.81
C GLU A 58 -9.31 10.02 -16.75
N ALA A 59 -10.03 10.34 -15.69
CA ALA A 59 -9.58 11.20 -14.61
C ALA A 59 -8.23 10.78 -14.01
N LEU A 60 -8.06 9.48 -13.71
CA LEU A 60 -6.84 8.96 -13.10
C LEU A 60 -5.65 8.96 -14.07
N PRO A 61 -5.79 8.46 -15.32
CA PRO A 61 -4.74 8.60 -16.34
C PRO A 61 -4.29 10.05 -16.57
N VAL A 62 -5.24 11.00 -16.64
CA VAL A 62 -4.92 12.42 -16.84
C VAL A 62 -4.15 12.99 -15.65
N VAL A 63 -4.61 12.73 -14.42
CA VAL A 63 -3.89 13.17 -13.22
C VAL A 63 -2.51 12.53 -13.14
N ALA A 64 -2.37 11.24 -13.45
CA ALA A 64 -1.08 10.57 -13.47
C ALA A 64 -0.11 11.26 -14.46
N ALA A 65 -0.55 11.49 -15.69
CA ALA A 65 0.26 12.18 -16.69
C ALA A 65 0.64 13.61 -16.26
N GLN A 66 -0.27 14.34 -15.63
CA GLN A 66 -0.01 15.70 -15.15
C GLN A 66 0.93 15.75 -13.95
N VAL A 67 0.76 14.87 -12.97
CA VAL A 67 1.54 14.89 -11.72
C VAL A 67 2.90 14.24 -11.91
N TYR A 68 2.98 13.09 -12.56
CA TYR A 68 4.27 12.41 -12.77
C TYR A 68 5.03 12.99 -13.97
N GLY A 69 4.34 13.48 -15.00
CA GLY A 69 4.97 14.05 -16.20
C GLY A 69 5.93 13.06 -16.84
N ASP A 70 7.13 13.53 -17.19
CA ASP A 70 8.17 12.72 -17.83
C ASP A 70 8.70 11.58 -16.95
N ARG A 71 8.37 11.56 -15.65
CA ARG A 71 8.70 10.46 -14.74
C ARG A 71 7.68 9.32 -14.80
N LEU A 72 6.55 9.48 -15.48
CA LEU A 72 5.56 8.43 -15.64
C LEU A 72 6.09 7.36 -16.62
N ARG A 73 6.64 6.28 -16.09
CA ARG A 73 7.11 5.14 -16.91
C ARG A 73 5.97 4.23 -17.36
N GLN A 74 5.01 3.95 -16.47
CA GLN A 74 3.95 2.99 -16.72
C GLN A 74 2.72 3.33 -15.88
N LEU A 75 1.53 3.12 -16.46
CA LEU A 75 0.27 3.14 -15.73
C LEU A 75 -0.36 1.75 -15.82
N PHE A 76 -0.67 1.17 -14.67
CA PHE A 76 -1.37 -0.10 -14.60
C PHE A 76 -2.87 0.11 -14.84
N ALA A 77 -3.56 -0.96 -15.26
CA ALA A 77 -4.99 -0.89 -15.54
C ALA A 77 -5.78 -0.40 -14.32
N VAL A 78 -6.63 0.60 -14.52
CA VAL A 78 -7.53 1.13 -13.49
C VAL A 78 -8.54 0.04 -13.12
N ARG A 79 -8.61 -0.31 -11.84
CA ARG A 79 -9.51 -1.35 -11.33
C ARG A 79 -10.65 -0.69 -10.57
N PRO A 80 -11.91 -0.82 -11.03
CA PRO A 80 -13.05 -0.36 -10.23
C PRO A 80 -13.18 -1.26 -9.01
N LEU A 81 -13.13 -0.66 -7.82
CA LEU A 81 -13.35 -1.36 -6.56
C LEU A 81 -14.69 -0.91 -5.96
N ARG A 82 -15.54 -1.89 -5.64
CA ARG A 82 -16.77 -1.68 -4.85
C ARG A 82 -16.67 -2.55 -3.61
N GLN A 83 -16.72 -1.91 -2.45
CA GLN A 83 -16.76 -2.59 -1.17
C GLN A 83 -18.13 -2.35 -0.52
N GLU A 84 -18.85 -3.44 -0.22
CA GLU A 84 -20.16 -3.38 0.44
C GLU A 84 -20.06 -3.63 1.95
N SER A 85 -19.10 -4.46 2.34
CA SER A 85 -18.67 -4.67 3.72
C SER A 85 -17.14 -4.84 3.73
N GLY A 86 -16.48 -4.24 4.72
CA GLY A 86 -15.04 -4.29 4.88
C GLY A 86 -14.63 -4.90 6.21
N GLU A 87 -13.46 -5.55 6.25
CA GLU A 87 -12.79 -5.87 7.51
C GLU A 87 -12.31 -4.57 8.19
N LEU A 88 -11.98 -4.65 9.48
CA LEU A 88 -11.51 -3.51 10.29
C LEU A 88 -10.26 -2.82 9.70
N LEU A 89 -9.48 -3.57 8.90
CA LEU A 89 -8.33 -3.08 8.15
C LEU A 89 -8.19 -3.86 6.83
N GLY A 90 -8.54 -3.20 5.72
CA GLY A 90 -8.24 -3.69 4.37
C GLY A 90 -6.85 -3.21 3.95
N LEU A 91 -5.80 -3.97 4.27
CA LEU A 91 -4.49 -3.73 3.65
C LEU A 91 -4.59 -4.14 2.18
N HIS A 92 -4.43 -3.16 1.28
CA HIS A 92 -4.16 -3.49 -0.12
C HIS A 92 -2.83 -4.26 -0.17
N SER A 93 -2.86 -5.42 -0.84
CA SER A 93 -1.67 -6.18 -1.17
C SER A 93 -1.23 -5.78 -2.57
N ASP A 94 -0.93 -4.50 -2.75
CA ASP A 94 -0.27 -3.94 -3.92
C ASP A 94 1.25 -4.14 -3.77
N GLY A 95 1.78 -5.10 -4.54
CA GLY A 95 3.20 -5.29 -4.73
C GLY A 95 3.67 -6.65 -4.28
N ALA A 96 3.69 -7.63 -5.19
CA ALA A 96 4.44 -8.86 -5.02
C ALA A 96 5.47 -8.98 -6.14
N HIS A 97 6.75 -9.09 -5.79
CA HIS A 97 7.84 -9.45 -6.68
C HIS A 97 7.71 -10.96 -7.01
N VAL A 98 6.98 -11.28 -8.08
CA VAL A 98 6.84 -12.67 -8.54
C VAL A 98 7.85 -12.93 -9.65
N VAL A 99 8.79 -13.84 -9.41
CA VAL A 99 9.62 -14.40 -10.48
C VAL A 99 8.83 -15.55 -11.11
N VAL A 100 8.48 -15.43 -12.38
CA VAL A 100 7.83 -16.50 -13.15
C VAL A 100 8.75 -17.01 -14.25
N ASP A 101 8.62 -18.28 -14.62
CA ASP A 101 9.23 -18.78 -15.85
C ASP A 101 8.34 -18.41 -17.05
N VAL A 102 8.90 -17.66 -17.99
CA VAL A 102 8.30 -17.38 -19.30
C VAL A 102 9.19 -17.99 -20.37
N HIS A 103 8.82 -19.18 -20.83
CA HIS A 103 9.52 -19.91 -21.89
C HIS A 103 11.01 -20.19 -21.56
N GLY A 104 11.29 -20.65 -20.35
CA GLY A 104 12.66 -20.97 -19.91
C GLY A 104 13.47 -19.75 -19.48
N ARG A 105 12.81 -18.60 -19.27
CA ARG A 105 13.43 -17.38 -18.73
C ARG A 105 12.74 -16.99 -17.44
N SER A 106 13.52 -16.81 -16.38
CA SER A 106 13.04 -16.19 -15.15
C SER A 106 12.77 -14.71 -15.41
N VAL A 107 11.51 -14.29 -15.28
CA VAL A 107 11.06 -12.92 -15.48
C VAL A 107 10.42 -12.42 -14.20
N ASN A 108 10.82 -11.22 -13.78
CA ASN A 108 10.13 -10.49 -12.72
C ASN A 108 8.81 -9.96 -13.28
N LEU A 109 7.68 -10.49 -12.79
CA LEU A 109 6.35 -10.11 -13.23
C LEU A 109 5.97 -8.66 -12.84
N ARG A 110 6.75 -8.03 -11.93
CA ARG A 110 6.57 -6.66 -11.46
C ARG A 110 7.91 -5.89 -11.37
N ASP A 111 8.71 -5.93 -12.43
CA ASP A 111 9.78 -4.95 -12.62
C ASP A 111 9.34 -3.93 -13.68
N PRO A 112 9.08 -2.66 -13.32
CA PRO A 112 9.38 -2.02 -12.03
C PRO A 112 8.28 -2.20 -10.97
N ASP A 113 8.64 -1.99 -9.70
CA ASP A 113 7.68 -1.82 -8.60
C ASP A 113 6.79 -0.58 -8.82
N GLU A 114 5.59 -0.60 -8.23
CA GLU A 114 4.68 0.53 -8.28
C GLU A 114 5.19 1.65 -7.36
N ASP A 115 5.72 2.74 -7.93
CA ASP A 115 6.25 3.88 -7.17
C ASP A 115 5.15 4.74 -6.51
N GLY A 116 3.88 4.52 -6.85
CA GLY A 116 2.77 5.27 -6.28
C GLY A 116 1.40 4.73 -6.68
N LEU A 117 0.43 4.93 -5.78
CA LEU A 117 -0.96 4.55 -5.95
C LEU A 117 -1.82 5.77 -6.29
N LEU A 118 -2.69 5.65 -7.29
CA LEU A 118 -3.74 6.63 -7.57
C LEU A 118 -5.11 6.05 -7.20
N GLN A 119 -5.81 6.73 -6.29
CA GLN A 119 -7.16 6.35 -5.88
C GLN A 119 -8.14 7.50 -6.13
N ARG A 120 -9.31 7.18 -6.69
CA ARG A 120 -10.44 8.11 -6.83
C ARG A 120 -11.67 7.56 -6.13
N CYS A 121 -12.21 8.32 -5.20
CA CYS A 121 -13.53 8.06 -4.67
C CYS A 121 -14.59 8.43 -5.72
N VAL A 122 -15.31 7.44 -6.25
CA VAL A 122 -16.42 7.64 -7.19
C VAL A 122 -17.74 7.84 -6.44
N ARG A 123 -17.92 7.12 -5.34
CA ARG A 123 -19.08 7.24 -4.44
C ARG A 123 -18.61 7.01 -3.01
N PRO A 124 -18.78 7.97 -2.10
CA PRO A 124 -18.46 7.75 -0.69
C PRO A 124 -19.45 6.76 -0.08
N ALA A 125 -19.01 6.03 0.95
CA ALA A 125 -19.91 5.25 1.78
C ALA A 125 -20.82 6.20 2.60
N PRO A 126 -22.06 5.78 2.93
CA PRO A 126 -22.91 6.56 3.82
C PRO A 126 -22.39 6.58 5.27
N GLU A 127 -21.58 5.59 5.65
CA GLU A 127 -20.96 5.41 6.96
C GLU A 127 -19.60 4.70 6.79
N GLY A 128 -18.60 5.14 7.55
CA GLY A 128 -17.25 4.58 7.51
C GLY A 128 -16.54 4.80 6.16
N GLY A 129 -15.55 3.95 5.86
CA GLY A 129 -14.77 4.05 4.63
C GLY A 129 -13.73 5.18 4.64
N ASP A 130 -13.40 5.70 5.83
CA ASP A 130 -12.35 6.69 6.00
C ASP A 130 -11.01 6.15 5.50
N SER A 131 -10.31 6.96 4.71
CA SER A 131 -8.93 6.69 4.33
C SER A 131 -8.01 7.27 5.39
N PHE A 132 -7.01 6.50 5.79
CA PHE A 132 -5.92 6.99 6.63
C PHE A 132 -4.60 6.64 5.97
N LEU A 133 -3.57 7.45 6.23
CA LEU A 133 -2.22 7.25 5.72
C LEU A 133 -1.24 7.32 6.87
N VAL A 134 -0.16 6.57 6.73
CA VAL A 134 0.95 6.51 7.68
C VAL A 134 2.22 6.76 6.91
N ASP A 135 3.07 7.66 7.41
CA ASP A 135 4.42 7.83 6.91
C ASP A 135 5.25 6.60 7.31
N GLY A 136 5.56 5.76 6.31
CA GLY A 136 6.35 4.55 6.52
C GLY A 136 7.77 4.83 7.00
N TYR A 137 8.39 5.93 6.57
CA TYR A 137 9.73 6.31 7.03
C TYR A 137 9.69 6.73 8.50
N ALA A 138 8.77 7.63 8.86
CA ALA A 138 8.61 8.06 10.24
C ALA A 138 8.23 6.89 11.17
N LEU A 139 7.42 5.95 10.69
CA LEU A 139 7.09 4.73 11.41
C LEU A 139 8.32 3.86 11.67
N VAL A 140 9.16 3.63 10.66
CA VAL A 140 10.39 2.83 10.81
C VAL A 140 11.35 3.53 11.77
N ASP A 141 11.53 4.85 11.66
CA ASP A 141 12.39 5.65 12.55
C ASP A 141 11.90 5.64 14.00
N ALA A 142 10.58 5.78 14.22
CA ALA A 142 9.98 5.68 15.54
C ALA A 142 10.21 4.28 16.15
N LEU A 143 10.06 3.21 15.37
CA LEU A 143 10.33 1.86 15.84
C LEU A 143 11.80 1.62 16.17
N ALA A 144 12.73 2.21 15.42
CA ALA A 144 14.16 2.06 15.67
C ALA A 144 14.56 2.51 17.08
N THR A 145 13.88 3.52 17.61
CA THR A 145 14.15 4.08 18.95
C THR A 145 13.22 3.49 20.01
N GLY A 146 11.92 3.40 19.74
CA GLY A 146 10.89 3.02 20.72
C GLY A 146 10.59 1.53 20.81
N CYS A 147 10.94 0.74 19.80
CA CYS A 147 10.81 -0.73 19.84
C CYS A 147 11.89 -1.41 18.99
N PRO A 148 13.18 -1.34 19.39
CA PRO A 148 14.31 -1.77 18.54
C PRO A 148 14.25 -3.23 18.12
N GLU A 149 13.69 -4.11 18.96
CA GLU A 149 13.49 -5.53 18.62
C GLU A 149 12.50 -5.72 17.47
N LEU A 150 11.38 -4.98 17.49
CA LEU A 150 10.40 -5.02 16.39
C LEU A 150 11.00 -4.41 15.12
N HIS A 151 11.72 -3.29 15.24
CA HIS A 151 12.45 -2.72 14.12
C HIS A 151 13.41 -3.74 13.49
N ALA A 152 14.28 -4.36 14.29
CA ALA A 152 15.24 -5.36 13.82
C ALA A 152 14.56 -6.56 13.15
N PHE A 153 13.43 -7.01 13.66
CA PHE A 153 12.62 -8.04 13.02
C PHE A 153 12.12 -7.60 11.65
N LEU A 154 11.46 -6.43 11.56
CA LEU A 154 10.83 -5.94 10.33
C LEU A 154 11.85 -5.63 9.22
N THR A 155 13.04 -5.16 9.57
CA THR A 155 14.10 -4.79 8.61
C THR A 155 15.08 -5.93 8.31
N GLY A 156 15.15 -6.95 9.18
CA GLY A 156 16.17 -8.01 9.13
C GLY A 156 15.64 -9.40 8.82
N THR A 157 14.33 -9.64 8.94
CA THR A 157 13.74 -10.97 8.80
C THR A 157 12.85 -11.04 7.58
N ASP A 158 13.09 -12.04 6.74
CA ASP A 158 12.18 -12.35 5.64
C ASP A 158 10.97 -13.12 6.18
N VAL A 159 9.77 -12.66 5.84
CA VAL A 159 8.50 -13.25 6.26
C VAL A 159 7.76 -13.83 5.07
N ASP A 160 7.04 -14.93 5.29
CA ASP A 160 6.08 -15.45 4.31
C ASP A 160 4.87 -14.52 4.24
N TYR A 161 4.79 -13.72 3.19
CA TYR A 161 3.75 -12.71 2.96
C TYR A 161 2.35 -13.33 2.76
N PHE A 162 2.31 -14.55 2.24
CA PHE A 162 1.07 -15.34 2.11
C PHE A 162 0.91 -16.35 3.25
N GLY A 163 1.82 -16.32 4.22
CA GLY A 163 1.87 -17.25 5.33
C GLY A 163 0.64 -17.15 6.21
N GLY A 164 -0.14 -18.22 6.25
CA GLY A 164 -1.22 -18.37 7.21
C GLY A 164 -2.63 -18.34 6.64
N TRP A 165 -2.86 -18.68 5.37
CA TRP A 165 -4.19 -19.07 4.91
C TRP A 165 -4.42 -20.56 5.15
N ALA A 166 -5.53 -20.93 5.81
CA ALA A 166 -5.94 -22.34 5.92
C ALA A 166 -6.49 -22.87 4.58
N SER A 167 -7.09 -21.99 3.79
CA SER A 167 -7.60 -22.21 2.43
C SER A 167 -7.38 -20.93 1.64
N ALA A 168 -6.26 -20.85 0.92
CA ALA A 168 -5.93 -19.66 0.13
C ALA A 168 -6.99 -19.42 -0.97
N PRO A 169 -7.53 -18.20 -1.13
CA PRO A 169 -8.34 -17.82 -2.29
C PRO A 169 -7.62 -18.14 -3.60
N HIS A 170 -8.36 -18.31 -4.70
CA HIS A 170 -7.80 -18.64 -6.02
C HIS A 170 -6.71 -17.67 -6.51
N GLU A 171 -6.67 -16.45 -5.97
CA GLU A 171 -5.74 -15.39 -6.33
C GLU A 171 -4.47 -15.36 -5.46
N VAL A 172 -4.39 -16.20 -4.41
CA VAL A 172 -3.19 -16.30 -3.56
C VAL A 172 -2.26 -17.38 -4.12
N PRO A 173 -1.00 -17.04 -4.47
CA PRO A 173 -0.03 -18.02 -4.95
C PRO A 173 0.16 -19.18 -3.97
N ARG A 174 0.27 -20.41 -4.51
CA ARG A 174 0.56 -21.61 -3.72
C ARG A 174 2.03 -21.71 -3.28
N THR A 175 2.91 -20.94 -3.91
CA THR A 175 4.32 -20.83 -3.55
C THR A 175 4.48 -19.74 -2.50
N PRO A 176 5.08 -20.04 -1.32
CA PRO A 176 5.38 -19.03 -0.30
C PRO A 176 6.19 -17.88 -0.87
N LEU A 177 5.85 -16.65 -0.49
CA LEU A 177 6.60 -15.45 -0.86
C LEU A 177 7.34 -14.95 0.38
N VAL A 178 8.63 -15.20 0.43
CA VAL A 178 9.47 -14.85 1.58
C VAL A 178 10.25 -13.58 1.24
N ARG A 179 9.96 -12.49 1.96
CA ARG A 179 10.61 -11.18 1.76
C ARG A 179 10.58 -10.33 3.03
N ARG A 180 11.34 -9.25 3.06
CA ARG A 180 11.29 -8.30 4.18
C ARG A 180 10.00 -7.49 4.15
N LEU A 181 9.54 -7.06 5.32
CA LEU A 181 8.38 -6.16 5.42
C LEU A 181 8.76 -4.72 5.12
N VAL A 182 9.98 -4.32 5.49
CA VAL A 182 10.53 -3.00 5.18
C VAL A 182 11.60 -3.18 4.11
N GLU A 183 11.32 -2.62 2.94
CA GLU A 183 12.25 -2.53 1.81
C GLU A 183 12.44 -1.04 1.49
N HIS A 184 13.69 -0.59 1.47
CA HIS A 184 13.99 0.78 1.06
C HIS A 184 14.04 0.83 -0.46
N THR A 185 13.04 1.44 -1.08
CA THR A 185 13.09 1.78 -2.50
C THR A 185 14.13 2.87 -2.70
N ARG A 186 14.89 2.78 -3.80
CA ARG A 186 15.95 3.74 -4.15
C ARG A 186 15.44 4.78 -5.13
#